data_AF-L7F658-F1
#
_entry.id   AF-L7F658-F1
#
_cell.length_a   1.000
_cell.length_b   1.000
_cell.length_c   1.000
_cell.angle_alpha   90.00
_cell.angle_beta   90.00
_cell.angle_gamma   90.00
#
_symmetry.space_group_name_H-M   'P 1'
#
loop_
_entity.id
_entity.type
_entity.pdbx_description
1 polymer ?
#
loop_
_entity_poly.entity_id
_entity_poly.type
_entity_poly.pdbx_seq_one_letter_code
_entity_poly.pdbx_strand_id
1 'polypeptide(L)'
;MTDAAPPPPGLRAWARRQVGPITAVRDVSHPRPGSRVWHLELGGRLDVFLKAASGPVAYRRESFAYRHAVPALGQGSAPQLIESSAQHLGLLLTAIPGRPLAELDVPPAVRHEAYRQAGVLLARLHQAGELRGEHRTEAEEALRRTAHGAEKHLAAAGDRVSGAERRLVLRLAGELLVLGPVLLGFLHGDAWERNMLWSGRRTAWVDFERARFGAVVQDLVAMYCGAWSEEPGLRPAFFRGFGRELSAQEEHALTCLSALDAVSCLGWAPGQGDLQVAARGRRALDRLMGAYA
;
A
#
# COMPACT_ATOMS: atom_id res chain seq x y z
N MET A 1 15.20 21.45 7.62
CA MET A 1 15.42 21.27 6.18
C MET A 1 16.57 20.30 6.02
N THR A 2 16.29 19.01 5.90
CA THR A 2 17.31 18.02 5.54
C THR A 2 17.76 18.29 4.10
N ASP A 3 19.06 18.44 3.90
CA ASP A 3 19.67 18.67 2.60
C ASP A 3 19.19 17.60 1.62
N ALA A 4 18.71 18.01 0.44
CA ALA A 4 18.15 17.08 -0.54
C ALA A 4 19.27 16.18 -1.07
N ALA A 5 19.28 14.91 -0.67
CA ALA A 5 20.33 14.00 -1.09
C ALA A 5 20.20 13.74 -2.60
N PRO A 6 21.25 13.95 -3.41
CA PRO A 6 21.17 13.66 -4.84
C PRO A 6 21.08 12.15 -5.09
N PRO A 7 20.50 11.72 -6.24
CA PRO A 7 20.53 10.32 -6.62
C PRO A 7 21.98 9.83 -6.80
N PRO A 8 22.26 8.54 -6.51
CA PRO A 8 23.58 7.96 -6.77
C PRO A 8 24.05 8.24 -8.21
N PRO A 9 25.33 8.57 -8.45
CA PRO A 9 25.81 9.01 -9.77
C PRO A 9 25.45 8.06 -10.92
N GLY A 10 25.59 6.75 -10.70
CA GLY A 10 25.23 5.73 -11.70
C GLY A 10 23.74 5.72 -12.03
N LEU A 11 22.88 5.81 -11.01
CA LEU A 11 21.42 5.87 -11.18
C LEU A 11 21.00 7.16 -11.90
N ARG A 12 21.59 8.31 -11.54
CA ARG A 12 21.34 9.58 -12.21
C ARG A 12 21.78 9.55 -13.67
N ALA A 13 22.95 8.99 -13.97
CA ALA A 13 23.46 8.86 -15.32
C ALA A 13 22.59 7.92 -16.17
N TRP A 14 22.13 6.79 -15.60
CA TRP A 14 21.17 5.91 -16.25
C TRP A 14 19.86 6.65 -16.56
N ALA A 15 19.29 7.37 -15.58
CA ALA A 15 18.05 8.10 -15.79
C ALA A 15 18.17 9.13 -16.92
N ARG A 16 19.25 9.93 -16.93
CA ARG A 16 19.52 10.92 -17.98
C ARG A 16 19.59 10.30 -19.39
N ARG A 17 20.09 9.07 -19.53
CA ARG A 17 20.10 8.38 -20.84
C ARG A 17 18.69 8.02 -21.33
N GLN A 18 17.76 7.75 -20.42
CA GLN A 18 16.39 7.38 -20.78
C GLN A 18 15.51 8.59 -21.09
N VAL A 19 15.60 9.65 -20.29
CA VAL A 19 14.66 10.78 -20.38
C VAL A 19 15.26 12.04 -21.02
N GLY A 20 16.58 12.06 -21.29
CA GLY A 20 17.28 13.20 -21.85
C GLY A 20 17.74 14.20 -20.77
N PRO A 21 17.94 15.48 -21.13
CA PRO A 21 18.36 16.52 -20.18
C PRO A 21 17.40 16.66 -19.00
N ILE A 22 17.97 16.79 -17.80
CA ILE A 22 17.24 16.99 -16.54
C ILE A 22 17.58 18.40 -16.04
N THR A 23 16.57 19.25 -15.85
CA THR A 23 16.76 20.66 -15.46
C THR A 23 16.83 20.84 -13.95
N ALA A 24 16.10 20.03 -13.19
CA ALA A 24 16.14 20.04 -11.73
C ALA A 24 15.93 18.64 -11.14
N VAL A 25 16.41 18.45 -9.92
CA VAL A 25 16.26 17.21 -9.15
C VAL A 25 15.92 17.57 -7.71
N ARG A 26 14.83 17.02 -7.19
CA ARG A 26 14.40 17.20 -5.80
C ARG A 26 14.20 15.86 -5.12
N ASP A 27 14.83 15.64 -3.98
CA ASP A 27 14.54 14.49 -3.11
C ASP A 27 13.15 14.67 -2.50
N VAL A 28 12.28 13.68 -2.71
CA VAL A 28 10.91 13.61 -2.21
C VAL A 28 10.69 12.31 -1.43
N SER A 29 11.78 11.68 -0.98
CA SER A 29 11.74 10.47 -0.17
C SER A 29 11.05 10.74 1.16
N HIS A 30 10.24 9.79 1.62
CA HIS A 30 9.81 9.78 3.01
C HIS A 30 11.02 9.62 3.94
N PRO A 31 11.00 10.18 5.16
CA PRO A 31 12.10 10.11 6.13
C PRO A 31 12.19 8.72 6.78
N ARG A 32 12.26 7.66 5.97
CA ARG A 32 12.34 6.27 6.39
C ARG A 32 13.50 5.55 5.68
N PRO A 33 14.24 4.67 6.36
CA PRO A 33 15.24 3.83 5.70
C PRO A 33 14.59 2.96 4.62
N GLY A 34 15.24 2.82 3.46
CA GLY A 34 14.78 1.96 2.37
C GLY A 34 14.76 2.68 1.03
N SER A 35 13.61 2.63 0.36
CA SER A 35 13.43 3.18 -0.97
C SER A 35 13.55 4.70 -0.97
N ARG A 36 14.23 5.24 -1.98
CA ARG A 36 14.36 6.69 -2.19
C ARG A 36 13.68 7.11 -3.47
N VAL A 37 13.15 8.32 -3.49
CA VAL A 37 12.40 8.86 -4.61
C VAL A 37 12.86 10.29 -4.88
N TRP A 38 13.13 10.58 -6.15
CA TRP A 38 13.47 11.92 -6.62
C TRP A 38 12.49 12.37 -7.69
N HIS A 39 12.02 13.61 -7.58
CA HIS A 39 11.31 14.31 -8.64
C HIS A 39 12.34 14.91 -9.62
N LEU A 40 12.22 14.56 -10.90
CA LEU A 40 13.09 15.05 -11.98
C LEU A 40 12.27 15.95 -12.90
N GLU A 41 12.68 17.21 -13.03
CA GLU A 41 12.07 18.15 -13.95
C GLU A 41 12.77 18.08 -15.31
N LEU A 42 11.98 18.06 -16.39
CA LEU A 42 12.47 17.85 -17.76
C LEU A 42 12.30 19.07 -18.68
N GLY A 43 12.12 20.27 -18.12
CA GLY A 43 12.15 21.54 -18.85
C GLY A 43 11.13 21.65 -19.99
N GLY A 44 9.83 21.57 -19.66
CA GLY A 44 8.72 21.69 -20.63
C GLY A 44 8.15 20.36 -21.14
N ARG A 45 8.67 19.24 -20.64
CA ARG A 45 8.10 17.89 -20.80
C ARG A 45 7.45 17.43 -19.49
N LEU A 46 6.70 16.34 -19.54
CA LEU A 46 6.14 15.71 -18.35
C LEU A 46 7.27 15.32 -17.39
N ASP A 47 7.18 15.79 -16.14
CA ASP A 47 8.11 15.43 -15.09
C ASP A 47 8.07 13.93 -14.78
N VAL A 48 9.16 13.42 -14.21
CA VAL A 48 9.30 12.00 -13.91
C VAL A 48 9.78 11.78 -12.49
N PHE A 49 9.42 10.65 -11.91
CA PHE A 49 9.93 10.21 -10.63
C PHE A 49 10.96 9.11 -10.85
N LEU A 50 12.15 9.31 -10.28
CA LEU A 50 13.21 8.31 -10.19
C LEU A 50 13.12 7.66 -8.83
N LYS A 51 12.88 6.36 -8.78
CA LYS A 51 12.81 5.59 -7.54
C LYS A 51 13.95 4.58 -7.48
N ALA A 52 14.66 4.54 -6.36
CA ALA A 52 15.56 3.44 -6.00
C ALA A 52 14.84 2.54 -5.00
N ALA A 53 14.67 1.27 -5.34
CA ALA A 53 14.04 0.30 -4.47
C ALA A 53 14.93 -0.05 -3.27
N SER A 54 14.31 -0.38 -2.14
CA SER A 54 14.95 -0.80 -0.89
C SER A 54 15.80 -2.08 -1.01
N GLY A 55 15.56 -2.89 -2.05
CA GLY A 55 16.34 -4.08 -2.35
C GLY A 55 15.80 -4.86 -3.55
N PRO A 56 16.46 -5.98 -3.94
CA PRO A 56 16.09 -6.75 -5.13
C PRO A 56 14.66 -7.31 -5.13
N VAL A 57 14.13 -7.68 -3.96
CA VAL A 57 12.76 -8.19 -3.82
C VAL A 57 11.74 -7.08 -4.11
N ALA A 58 11.93 -5.90 -3.50
CA ALA A 58 11.09 -4.72 -3.71
C ALA A 58 11.13 -4.27 -5.19
N TYR A 59 12.33 -4.22 -5.77
CA TYR A 59 12.52 -3.92 -7.19
C TYR A 59 11.74 -4.89 -8.10
N ARG A 60 11.86 -6.21 -7.86
CA ARG A 60 11.16 -7.21 -8.69
C ARG A 60 9.65 -7.08 -8.59
N ARG A 61 9.11 -6.88 -7.38
CA ARG A 61 7.67 -6.70 -7.16
C ARG A 61 7.15 -5.46 -7.87
N GLU A 62 7.79 -4.32 -7.65
CA GLU A 62 7.33 -3.06 -8.19
C GLU A 62 7.46 -3.01 -9.72
N SER A 63 8.58 -3.48 -10.27
CA SER A 63 8.76 -3.55 -11.72
C SER A 63 7.78 -4.54 -12.39
N PHE A 64 7.49 -5.68 -11.75
CA PHE A 64 6.46 -6.60 -12.22
C PHE A 64 5.07 -5.93 -12.20
N ALA A 65 4.71 -5.26 -11.09
CA ALA A 65 3.44 -4.58 -10.95
C ALA A 65 3.25 -3.54 -12.06
N TYR A 66 4.23 -2.67 -12.28
CA TYR A 66 4.15 -1.65 -13.31
C TYR A 66 4.09 -2.19 -14.74
N ARG A 67 4.70 -3.35 -15.01
CA ARG A 67 4.69 -3.98 -16.33
C ARG A 67 3.40 -4.75 -16.62
N HIS A 68 2.85 -5.43 -15.61
CA HIS A 68 1.84 -6.48 -15.84
C HIS A 68 0.49 -6.25 -15.16
N ALA A 69 0.41 -5.35 -14.17
CA ALA A 69 -0.82 -5.12 -13.41
C ALA A 69 -1.31 -3.67 -13.46
N VAL A 70 -0.42 -2.70 -13.23
CA VAL A 70 -0.76 -1.26 -13.23
C VAL A 70 -1.41 -0.78 -14.54
N PRO A 71 -1.07 -1.29 -15.75
CA PRO A 71 -1.77 -0.90 -16.97
C PRO A 71 -3.28 -1.12 -16.93
N ALA A 72 -3.79 -2.08 -16.14
CA ALA A 72 -5.22 -2.34 -15.98
C ALA A 72 -6.00 -1.18 -15.29
N LEU A 73 -5.29 -0.29 -14.59
CA LEU A 73 -5.91 0.88 -13.95
C LEU A 73 -6.32 1.97 -14.97
N GLY A 74 -5.75 1.91 -16.18
CA GLY A 74 -5.96 2.88 -17.24
C GLY A 74 -5.11 4.15 -17.08
N GLN A 75 -5.07 4.94 -18.16
CA GLN A 75 -4.28 6.18 -18.20
C GLN A 75 -4.73 7.19 -17.14
N GLY A 76 -3.76 7.79 -16.45
CA GLY A 76 -4.02 8.82 -15.43
C GLY A 76 -4.59 8.30 -14.11
N SER A 77 -4.57 6.99 -13.88
CA SER A 77 -5.00 6.36 -12.61
C SER A 77 -3.84 5.76 -11.81
N ALA A 78 -2.62 5.77 -12.37
CA ALA A 78 -1.36 5.42 -11.74
C ALA A 78 -0.18 5.96 -12.56
N PRO A 79 1.03 6.10 -11.98
CA PRO A 79 2.25 6.36 -12.73
C PRO A 79 2.49 5.28 -13.80
N GLN A 80 3.10 5.65 -14.92
CA GLN A 80 3.49 4.71 -15.96
C GLN A 80 4.99 4.46 -15.88
N LEU A 81 5.40 3.21 -16.07
CA LEU A 81 6.83 2.87 -16.16
C LEU A 81 7.40 3.33 -17.49
N ILE A 82 8.42 4.17 -17.42
CA ILE A 82 9.23 4.58 -18.56
C ILE A 82 10.33 3.53 -18.79
N GLU A 83 11.10 3.22 -17.75
CA GLU A 83 12.14 2.19 -17.78
C GLU A 83 12.49 1.74 -16.35
N SER A 84 13.08 0.55 -16.22
CA SER A 84 13.63 0.00 -14.98
C SER A 84 15.04 -0.54 -15.18
N SER A 85 15.86 -0.51 -14.13
CA SER A 85 17.22 -1.04 -14.14
C SER A 85 17.45 -1.97 -12.97
N ALA A 86 17.64 -3.27 -13.26
CA ALA A 86 18.00 -4.25 -12.24
C ALA A 86 19.40 -3.99 -11.65
N GLN A 87 20.32 -3.46 -12.47
CA GLN A 87 21.66 -3.09 -12.03
C GLN A 87 21.63 -1.99 -10.95
N HIS A 88 20.73 -1.01 -11.10
CA HIS A 88 20.60 0.10 -10.16
C HIS A 88 19.44 -0.04 -9.18
N LEU A 89 18.68 -1.13 -9.27
CA LEU A 89 17.39 -1.31 -8.59
C LEU A 89 16.46 -0.10 -8.79
N GLY A 90 16.52 0.51 -9.97
CA GLY A 90 15.91 1.79 -10.30
C GLY A 90 14.63 1.67 -11.12
N LEU A 91 13.65 2.52 -10.86
CA LEU A 91 12.46 2.70 -11.69
C LEU A 91 12.35 4.17 -12.10
N LEU A 92 12.01 4.41 -13.36
CA LEU A 92 11.61 5.71 -13.88
C LEU A 92 10.12 5.69 -14.19
N LEU A 93 9.38 6.57 -13.53
CA LEU A 93 7.93 6.61 -13.58
C LEU A 93 7.46 7.99 -14.04
N THR A 94 6.39 8.06 -14.83
CA THR A 94 5.78 9.35 -15.16
C THR A 94 5.22 10.02 -13.91
N ALA A 95 5.28 11.35 -13.83
CA ALA A 95 4.45 12.08 -12.89
C ALA A 95 2.96 11.86 -13.20
N ILE A 96 2.14 11.92 -12.15
CA ILE A 96 0.67 11.87 -12.26
C ILE A 96 0.09 13.05 -11.47
N PRO A 97 -0.96 13.73 -11.97
CA PRO A 97 -1.53 14.86 -11.26
C PRO A 97 -2.19 14.45 -9.94
N GLY A 98 -2.05 15.31 -8.93
CA GLY A 98 -2.73 15.19 -7.65
C GLY A 98 -1.79 15.20 -6.46
N ARG A 99 -2.38 15.18 -5.27
CA ARG A 99 -1.71 15.11 -3.97
C ARG A 99 -2.28 13.96 -3.15
N PRO A 100 -1.51 13.37 -2.21
CA PRO A 100 -2.05 12.37 -1.29
C PRO A 100 -3.32 12.86 -0.62
N LEU A 101 -4.37 12.04 -0.61
CA LEU A 101 -5.66 12.41 -0.02
C LEU A 101 -5.52 12.66 1.49
N ALA A 102 -4.59 11.96 2.15
CA ALA A 102 -4.27 12.17 3.56
C ALA A 102 -3.76 13.59 3.88
N GLU A 103 -3.26 14.32 2.88
CA GLU A 103 -2.72 15.68 3.03
C GLU A 103 -3.70 16.76 2.57
N LEU A 104 -4.91 16.39 2.18
CA LEU A 104 -5.91 17.28 1.61
C LEU A 104 -7.06 17.50 2.61
N ASP A 105 -7.34 18.76 2.90
CA ASP A 105 -8.59 19.15 3.55
C ASP A 105 -9.64 19.36 2.46
N VAL A 106 -10.51 18.36 2.28
CA VAL A 106 -11.55 18.35 1.24
C VAL A 106 -12.93 18.12 1.85
N PRO A 107 -14.00 18.67 1.25
CA PRO A 107 -15.35 18.42 1.72
C PRO A 107 -15.69 16.91 1.71
N PRO A 108 -16.53 16.42 2.63
CA PRO A 108 -16.89 15.00 2.73
C PRO A 108 -17.37 14.40 1.40
N ALA A 109 -18.19 15.13 0.63
CA ALA A 109 -18.67 14.67 -0.68
C ALA A 109 -17.52 14.39 -1.67
N VAL A 110 -16.47 15.21 -1.66
CA VAL A 110 -15.28 15.03 -2.50
C VAL A 110 -14.48 13.83 -2.03
N ARG A 111 -14.31 13.65 -0.71
CA ARG A 111 -13.63 12.48 -0.15
C ARG A 111 -14.37 11.19 -0.49
N HIS A 112 -15.71 11.18 -0.42
CA HIS A 112 -16.54 10.03 -0.79
C HIS A 112 -16.38 9.67 -2.26
N GLU A 113 -16.35 10.68 -3.15
CA GLU A 113 -16.10 10.44 -4.57
C GLU A 113 -14.68 9.89 -4.82
N ALA A 114 -13.67 10.40 -4.11
CA ALA A 114 -12.32 9.87 -4.21
C ALA A 114 -12.26 8.39 -3.80
N TYR A 115 -12.94 8.00 -2.71
CA TYR A 115 -13.05 6.60 -2.27
C TYR A 115 -13.83 5.72 -3.24
N ARG A 116 -14.90 6.24 -3.85
CA ARG A 116 -15.64 5.53 -4.89
C ARG A 116 -14.74 5.22 -6.08
N GLN A 117 -13.98 6.19 -6.57
CA GLN A 117 -13.01 5.94 -7.64
C GLN A 117 -11.89 4.99 -7.20
N ALA A 118 -11.43 5.09 -5.97
CA ALA A 118 -10.43 4.18 -5.39
C ALA A 118 -10.90 2.72 -5.40
N GLY A 119 -12.17 2.48 -5.07
CA GLY A 119 -12.82 1.17 -5.14
C GLY A 119 -12.83 0.62 -6.56
N VAL A 120 -13.19 1.44 -7.56
CA VAL A 120 -13.16 1.04 -8.98
C VAL A 120 -11.74 0.61 -9.39
N LEU A 121 -10.72 1.38 -8.99
CA LEU A 121 -9.34 1.09 -9.34
C LEU A 121 -8.81 -0.17 -8.66
N LEU A 122 -9.10 -0.37 -7.37
CA LEU A 122 -8.69 -1.60 -6.69
C LEU A 122 -9.39 -2.84 -7.26
N ALA A 123 -10.68 -2.75 -7.61
CA ALA A 123 -11.37 -3.85 -8.28
C ALA A 123 -10.71 -4.22 -9.62
N ARG A 124 -10.28 -3.23 -10.41
CA ARG A 124 -9.51 -3.46 -11.65
C ARG A 124 -8.15 -4.08 -11.38
N LEU A 125 -7.42 -3.57 -10.39
CA LEU A 125 -6.11 -4.10 -10.01
C LEU A 125 -6.21 -5.56 -9.56
N HIS A 126 -7.22 -5.89 -8.75
CA HIS A 126 -7.44 -7.25 -8.26
C HIS A 126 -7.69 -8.26 -9.38
N GLN A 127 -8.23 -7.81 -10.52
CA GLN A 127 -8.43 -8.63 -11.72
C GLN A 127 -7.22 -8.63 -12.67
N ALA A 128 -6.17 -7.86 -12.38
CA ALA A 128 -5.02 -7.72 -13.25
C ALA A 128 -4.02 -8.87 -13.10
N GLY A 129 -3.25 -9.12 -14.16
CA GLY A 129 -2.25 -10.18 -14.22
C GLY A 129 -2.84 -11.59 -14.36
N GLU A 130 -1.96 -12.58 -14.52
CA GLU A 130 -2.36 -13.98 -14.66
C GLU A 130 -2.21 -14.74 -13.33
N LEU A 131 -3.32 -14.98 -12.65
CA LEU A 131 -3.37 -15.78 -11.42
C LEU A 131 -3.33 -17.28 -11.74
N ARG A 132 -2.16 -17.77 -12.16
CA ARG A 132 -1.91 -19.17 -12.55
C ARG A 132 -0.56 -19.64 -12.04
N GLY A 133 -0.37 -20.97 -11.97
CA GLY A 133 0.89 -21.58 -11.55
C GLY A 133 1.39 -21.06 -10.20
N GLU A 134 2.66 -20.65 -10.15
CA GLU A 134 3.29 -20.14 -8.93
C GLU A 134 2.59 -18.93 -8.33
N HIS A 135 2.03 -18.02 -9.15
CA HIS A 135 1.29 -16.86 -8.64
C HIS A 135 0.02 -17.26 -7.88
N ARG A 136 -0.65 -18.34 -8.33
CA ARG A 136 -1.82 -18.87 -7.65
C ARG A 136 -1.43 -19.50 -6.32
N THR A 137 -0.38 -20.32 -6.30
CA THR A 137 0.17 -20.89 -5.07
C THR A 137 0.59 -19.80 -4.08
N GLU A 138 1.29 -18.76 -4.56
CA GLU A 138 1.66 -17.62 -3.72
C GLU A 138 0.42 -16.95 -3.11
N ALA A 139 -0.63 -16.73 -3.91
CA ALA A 139 -1.85 -16.08 -3.45
C ALA A 139 -2.62 -16.90 -2.41
N GLU A 140 -2.77 -18.21 -2.65
CA GLU A 140 -3.47 -19.15 -1.76
C GLU A 140 -2.76 -19.28 -0.40
N GLU A 141 -1.44 -19.15 -0.38
CA GLU A 141 -0.64 -19.17 0.85
C GLU A 141 -0.54 -17.82 1.56
N ALA A 142 -0.99 -16.71 0.94
CA ALA A 142 -0.76 -15.36 1.45
C ALA A 142 -1.33 -15.14 2.85
N LEU A 143 -2.56 -15.58 3.11
CA LEU A 143 -3.18 -15.49 4.43
C LEU A 143 -2.44 -16.33 5.46
N ARG A 144 -2.02 -17.54 5.08
CA ARG A 144 -1.23 -18.43 5.94
C ARG A 144 0.09 -17.77 6.32
N ARG A 145 0.83 -17.19 5.37
CA ARG A 145 2.08 -16.46 5.66
C ARG A 145 1.85 -15.26 6.58
N THR A 146 0.77 -14.51 6.37
CA THR A 146 0.40 -13.40 7.27
C THR A 146 0.12 -13.91 8.69
N ALA A 147 -0.68 -14.98 8.84
CA ALA A 147 -0.99 -15.59 10.13
C ALA A 147 0.26 -16.05 10.90
N HIS A 148 1.20 -16.75 10.22
CA HIS A 148 2.47 -17.18 10.82
C HIS A 148 3.36 -16.00 11.27
N GLY A 149 3.14 -14.80 10.71
CA GLY A 149 3.83 -13.58 11.13
C GLY A 149 3.40 -13.04 12.49
N ALA A 150 2.28 -13.51 13.06
CA ALA A 150 1.70 -12.95 14.29
C ALA A 150 2.69 -12.92 15.46
N GLU A 151 3.37 -14.03 15.74
CA GLU A 151 4.33 -14.12 16.85
C GLU A 151 5.50 -13.15 16.68
N LYS A 152 6.01 -12.99 15.44
CA LYS A 152 7.06 -12.01 15.14
C LYS A 152 6.58 -10.58 15.41
N HIS A 153 5.36 -10.24 15.00
CA HIS A 153 4.80 -8.92 15.21
C HIS A 153 4.53 -8.63 16.70
N LEU A 154 4.04 -9.62 17.44
CA LEU A 154 3.84 -9.54 18.88
C LEU A 154 5.18 -9.35 19.62
N ALA A 155 6.21 -10.12 19.26
CA ALA A 155 7.54 -9.97 19.84
C ALA A 155 8.13 -8.57 19.56
N ALA A 156 7.94 -8.04 18.35
CA ALA A 156 8.38 -6.69 18.01
C ALA A 156 7.59 -5.60 18.76
N ALA A 157 6.30 -5.81 19.00
CA ALA A 157 5.48 -4.87 19.77
C ALA A 157 5.89 -4.81 21.25
N GLY A 158 6.33 -5.95 21.82
CA GLY A 158 6.81 -6.06 23.20
C GLY A 158 5.78 -5.61 24.22
N ASP A 159 6.22 -4.85 25.22
CA ASP A 159 5.39 -4.35 26.34
C ASP A 159 4.26 -3.40 25.92
N ARG A 160 4.19 -3.04 24.64
CA ARG A 160 3.05 -2.30 24.09
C ARG A 160 1.80 -3.17 24.00
N VAL A 161 1.91 -4.49 24.10
CA VAL A 161 0.76 -5.40 23.99
C VAL A 161 0.58 -6.14 25.31
N SER A 162 -0.60 -6.02 25.91
CA SER A 162 -0.98 -6.72 27.12
C SER A 162 -1.15 -8.23 26.90
N GLY A 163 -1.15 -9.01 27.98
CA GLY A 163 -1.38 -10.46 27.90
C GLY A 163 -2.75 -10.83 27.30
N ALA A 164 -3.78 -10.01 27.50
CA ALA A 164 -5.11 -10.23 26.93
C ALA A 164 -5.12 -9.96 25.42
N GLU A 165 -4.54 -8.84 24.98
CA GLU A 165 -4.38 -8.51 23.56
C GLU A 165 -3.54 -9.56 22.82
N ARG A 166 -2.44 -10.04 23.43
CA ARG A 166 -1.64 -11.13 22.86
C ARG A 166 -2.48 -12.39 22.60
N ARG A 167 -3.30 -12.81 23.57
CA ARG A 167 -4.19 -13.98 23.41
C ARG A 167 -5.22 -13.77 22.30
N LEU A 168 -5.81 -12.58 22.20
CA LEU A 168 -6.77 -12.27 21.13
C LEU A 168 -6.11 -12.33 19.76
N VAL A 169 -4.94 -11.70 19.59
CA VAL A 169 -4.21 -11.70 18.32
C VAL A 169 -3.82 -13.11 17.89
N LEU A 170 -3.35 -13.96 18.81
CA LEU A 170 -3.02 -15.36 18.50
C LEU A 170 -4.25 -16.19 18.15
N ARG A 171 -5.39 -15.96 18.81
CA ARG A 171 -6.67 -16.59 18.45
C ARG A 171 -7.07 -16.23 17.02
N LEU A 172 -7.09 -14.94 16.69
CA LEU A 172 -7.45 -14.44 15.36
C LEU A 172 -6.46 -14.89 14.27
N ALA A 173 -5.17 -15.03 14.60
CA ALA A 173 -4.20 -15.64 13.70
C ALA A 173 -4.52 -17.13 13.45
N GLY A 174 -4.94 -17.87 14.48
CA GLY A 174 -5.40 -19.26 14.37
C GLY A 174 -6.65 -19.39 13.50
N GLU A 175 -7.64 -18.51 13.69
CA GLU A 175 -8.85 -18.44 12.88
C GLU A 175 -8.52 -18.18 11.39
N LEU A 176 -7.55 -17.29 11.12
CA LEU A 176 -7.09 -17.02 9.76
C LEU A 176 -6.43 -18.23 9.08
N LEU A 177 -5.81 -19.15 9.84
CA LEU A 177 -5.17 -20.36 9.30
C LEU A 177 -6.17 -21.41 8.81
N VAL A 178 -7.35 -21.45 9.42
CA VAL A 178 -8.42 -22.42 9.11
C VAL A 178 -9.54 -21.81 8.27
N LEU A 179 -9.38 -20.54 7.87
CA LEU A 179 -10.34 -19.84 7.05
C LEU A 179 -10.52 -20.55 5.70
N GLY A 180 -11.77 -20.64 5.25
CA GLY A 180 -12.10 -21.11 3.91
C GLY A 180 -11.58 -20.18 2.80
N PRO A 181 -11.77 -20.56 1.53
CA PRO A 181 -11.30 -19.77 0.39
C PRO A 181 -11.93 -18.37 0.38
N VAL A 182 -11.11 -17.38 0.02
CA VAL A 182 -11.51 -15.98 -0.22
C VAL A 182 -11.09 -15.55 -1.62
N LEU A 183 -11.60 -14.42 -2.10
CA LEU A 183 -11.23 -13.94 -3.42
C LEU A 183 -9.72 -13.62 -3.47
N LEU A 184 -9.07 -14.13 -4.51
CA LEU A 184 -7.66 -13.90 -4.79
C LEU A 184 -7.50 -12.95 -5.97
N GLY A 185 -6.43 -12.15 -5.96
CA GLY A 185 -6.16 -11.18 -7.01
C GLY A 185 -4.78 -10.54 -6.87
N PHE A 186 -4.46 -9.63 -7.78
CA PHE A 186 -3.25 -8.83 -7.69
C PHE A 186 -3.47 -7.61 -6.81
N LEU A 187 -2.75 -7.54 -5.69
CA LEU A 187 -2.92 -6.53 -4.65
C LEU A 187 -2.04 -5.32 -4.89
N HIS A 188 -2.48 -4.15 -4.42
CA HIS A 188 -1.60 -2.99 -4.25
C HIS A 188 -0.60 -3.24 -3.11
N GLY A 189 -1.09 -3.81 -2.01
CA GLY A 189 -0.33 -4.17 -0.83
C GLY A 189 0.02 -3.06 0.15
N ASP A 190 -0.43 -1.84 -0.15
CA ASP A 190 -0.25 -0.64 0.67
C ASP A 190 -1.34 0.38 0.32
N ALA A 191 -2.60 -0.07 0.19
CA ALA A 191 -3.72 0.76 -0.22
C ALA A 191 -4.30 1.56 0.97
N TRP A 192 -3.92 2.84 1.06
CA TRP A 192 -4.49 3.83 1.99
C TRP A 192 -4.20 5.25 1.51
N GLU A 193 -4.78 6.24 2.19
CA GLU A 193 -4.85 7.62 1.70
C GLU A 193 -3.50 8.31 1.43
N ARG A 194 -2.39 7.84 2.01
CA ARG A 194 -1.05 8.35 1.68
C ARG A 194 -0.63 8.02 0.24
N ASN A 195 -1.08 6.88 -0.26
CA ASN A 195 -0.76 6.36 -1.60
C ASN A 195 -1.92 6.58 -2.58
N MET A 196 -3.00 7.23 -2.13
CA MET A 196 -4.13 7.61 -2.96
C MET A 196 -4.02 9.08 -3.31
N LEU A 197 -3.73 9.41 -4.56
CA LEU A 197 -3.68 10.78 -5.03
C LEU A 197 -5.06 11.27 -5.47
N TRP A 198 -5.37 12.52 -5.15
CA TRP A 198 -6.54 13.22 -5.65
C TRP A 198 -6.13 14.47 -6.44
N SER A 199 -6.63 14.57 -7.66
CA SER A 199 -6.34 15.68 -8.59
C SER A 199 -7.43 16.77 -8.60
N GLY A 200 -8.42 16.70 -7.71
CA GLY A 200 -9.64 17.51 -7.78
C GLY A 200 -10.77 16.87 -8.61
N ARG A 201 -10.44 15.89 -9.46
CA ARG A 201 -11.40 15.18 -10.32
C ARG A 201 -11.19 13.66 -10.41
N ARG A 202 -9.96 13.21 -10.24
CA ARG A 202 -9.56 11.82 -10.46
C ARG A 202 -8.70 11.31 -9.31
N THR A 203 -8.99 10.09 -8.88
CA THR A 203 -8.18 9.29 -7.98
C THR A 203 -7.10 8.52 -8.74
N ALA A 204 -5.91 8.43 -8.17
CA ALA A 204 -4.85 7.55 -8.64
C ALA A 204 -4.17 6.80 -7.49
N TRP A 205 -3.65 5.61 -7.77
CA TRP A 205 -2.83 4.85 -6.83
C TRP A 205 -1.33 4.97 -7.19
N VAL A 206 -0.49 5.13 -6.18
CA VAL A 206 0.98 5.21 -6.32
C VAL A 206 1.66 4.24 -5.33
N ASP A 207 2.96 4.00 -5.52
CA ASP A 207 3.78 3.16 -4.65
C ASP A 207 3.35 1.68 -4.61
N PHE A 208 3.64 0.97 -5.71
CA PHE A 208 3.33 -0.47 -5.87
C PHE A 208 4.44 -1.38 -5.33
N GLU A 209 5.29 -0.91 -4.43
CA GLU A 209 6.43 -1.68 -3.90
C GLU A 209 6.01 -2.97 -3.17
N ARG A 210 4.82 -2.94 -2.57
CA ARG A 210 4.24 -4.07 -1.83
C ARG A 210 3.25 -4.87 -2.66
N ALA A 211 3.12 -4.56 -3.95
CA ALA A 211 2.19 -5.25 -4.84
C ALA A 211 2.62 -6.70 -5.07
N ARG A 212 1.63 -7.59 -5.12
CA ARG A 212 1.81 -9.06 -5.15
C ARG A 212 0.46 -9.74 -5.36
N PHE A 213 0.45 -11.00 -5.73
CA PHE A 213 -0.77 -11.80 -5.67
C PHE A 213 -1.11 -12.18 -4.22
N GLY A 214 -2.39 -12.21 -3.88
CA GLY A 214 -2.86 -12.51 -2.52
C GLY A 214 -4.37 -12.44 -2.38
N ALA A 215 -4.84 -12.53 -1.14
CA ALA A 215 -6.26 -12.36 -0.83
C ALA A 215 -6.65 -10.87 -0.91
N VAL A 216 -7.66 -10.54 -1.70
CA VAL A 216 -8.05 -9.16 -2.00
C VAL A 216 -8.38 -8.33 -0.76
N VAL A 217 -8.93 -8.99 0.27
CA VAL A 217 -9.25 -8.38 1.56
C VAL A 217 -8.04 -7.74 2.25
N GLN A 218 -6.81 -8.20 1.94
CA GLN A 218 -5.59 -7.63 2.51
C GLN A 218 -5.38 -6.16 2.14
N ASP A 219 -5.87 -5.70 0.97
CA ASP A 219 -5.78 -4.29 0.58
C ASP A 219 -6.75 -3.39 1.35
N LEU A 220 -7.76 -3.96 2.01
CA LEU A 220 -8.77 -3.18 2.71
C LEU A 220 -8.38 -2.87 4.16
N VAL A 221 -7.45 -3.64 4.72
CA VAL A 221 -7.04 -3.59 6.14
C VAL A 221 -6.63 -2.18 6.54
N ALA A 222 -5.82 -1.51 5.73
CA ALA A 222 -5.28 -0.21 6.11
C ALA A 222 -6.35 0.89 6.17
N MET A 223 -7.31 0.87 5.23
CA MET A 223 -8.46 1.77 5.24
C MET A 223 -9.45 1.44 6.36
N TYR A 224 -9.69 0.15 6.60
CA TYR A 224 -10.56 -0.35 7.68
C TYR A 224 -10.04 0.04 9.07
N CYS A 225 -8.74 -0.14 9.31
CA CYS A 225 -8.11 0.25 10.57
C CYS A 225 -8.00 1.78 10.73
N GLY A 226 -7.89 2.52 9.62
CA GLY A 226 -7.73 3.97 9.57
C GLY A 226 -9.02 4.71 9.23
N ALA A 227 -9.03 5.38 8.08
CA ALA A 227 -10.04 6.36 7.68
C ALA A 227 -11.50 5.88 7.80
N TRP A 228 -11.82 4.61 7.50
CA TRP A 228 -13.20 4.12 7.61
C TRP A 228 -13.73 4.10 9.04
N SER A 229 -12.83 4.00 10.01
CA SER A 229 -13.21 4.02 11.42
C SER A 229 -13.41 5.43 11.96
N GLU A 230 -12.78 6.43 11.32
CA GLU A 230 -12.90 7.84 11.67
C GLU A 230 -14.07 8.48 10.92
N GLU A 231 -14.34 8.04 9.69
CA GLU A 231 -15.45 8.48 8.85
C GLU A 231 -16.17 7.27 8.24
N PRO A 232 -17.20 6.73 8.92
CA PRO A 232 -17.90 5.51 8.50
C PRO A 232 -18.52 5.56 7.09
N GLY A 233 -18.83 6.76 6.58
CA GLY A 233 -19.37 6.96 5.22
C GLY A 233 -18.41 6.58 4.08
N LEU A 234 -17.11 6.47 4.37
CA LEU A 234 -16.10 6.13 3.37
C LEU A 234 -16.16 4.66 2.93
N ARG A 235 -16.53 3.74 3.85
CA ARG A 235 -16.68 2.32 3.52
C ARG A 235 -17.75 2.07 2.46
N PRO A 236 -19.02 2.52 2.60
CA PRO A 236 -20.02 2.34 1.55
C PRO A 236 -19.67 3.13 0.28
N ALA A 237 -19.01 4.29 0.39
CA ALA A 237 -18.53 5.02 -0.79
C ALA A 237 -17.52 4.20 -1.61
N PHE A 238 -16.57 3.56 -0.92
CA PHE A 238 -15.62 2.64 -1.53
C PHE A 238 -16.32 1.46 -2.21
N PHE A 239 -17.21 0.76 -1.51
CA PHE A 239 -17.85 -0.45 -2.03
C PHE A 239 -18.79 -0.18 -3.22
N ARG A 240 -19.44 1.00 -3.27
CA ARG A 240 -20.15 1.46 -4.48
C ARG A 240 -19.26 1.49 -5.72
N GLY A 241 -17.96 1.79 -5.55
CA GLY A 241 -16.99 1.75 -6.63
C GLY A 241 -16.36 0.36 -6.85
N PHE A 242 -16.10 -0.36 -5.75
CA PHE A 242 -15.54 -1.71 -5.77
C PHE A 242 -16.46 -2.71 -6.50
N GLY A 243 -17.77 -2.46 -6.47
CA GLY A 243 -18.76 -3.17 -7.28
C GLY A 243 -19.26 -4.48 -6.66
N ARG A 244 -18.85 -4.79 -5.43
CA ARG A 244 -19.37 -5.91 -4.64
C ARG A 244 -19.16 -5.67 -3.15
N GLU A 245 -19.99 -6.27 -2.32
CA GLU A 245 -19.73 -6.36 -0.89
C GLU A 245 -18.76 -7.52 -0.59
N LEU A 246 -18.25 -7.55 0.64
CA LEU A 246 -17.47 -8.69 1.15
C LEU A 246 -18.38 -9.85 1.53
N SER A 247 -17.90 -11.08 1.32
CA SER A 247 -18.55 -12.25 1.89
C SER A 247 -18.34 -12.31 3.41
N ALA A 248 -19.12 -13.13 4.12
CA ALA A 248 -18.91 -13.36 5.54
C ALA A 248 -17.49 -13.88 5.87
N GLN A 249 -16.89 -14.71 5.00
CA GLN A 249 -15.50 -15.14 5.20
C GLN A 249 -14.52 -13.99 5.00
N GLU A 250 -14.77 -13.09 4.05
CA GLU A 250 -13.91 -11.93 3.82
C GLU A 250 -14.04 -10.90 4.95
N GLU A 251 -15.23 -10.67 5.51
CA GLU A 251 -15.41 -9.83 6.70
C GLU A 251 -14.67 -10.40 7.92
N HIS A 252 -14.73 -11.72 8.08
CA HIS A 252 -13.99 -12.39 9.15
C HIS A 252 -12.47 -12.31 8.93
N ALA A 253 -12.01 -12.51 7.69
CA ALA A 253 -10.61 -12.32 7.32
C ALA A 253 -10.14 -10.90 7.59
N LEU A 254 -10.96 -9.88 7.26
CA LEU A 254 -10.65 -8.48 7.49
C LEU A 254 -10.45 -8.22 8.99
N THR A 255 -11.33 -8.76 9.83
CA THR A 255 -11.21 -8.67 11.30
C THR A 255 -9.90 -9.31 11.79
N CYS A 256 -9.61 -10.53 11.34
CA CYS A 256 -8.38 -11.23 11.73
C CYS A 256 -7.14 -10.46 11.28
N LEU A 257 -7.07 -10.07 10.01
CA LEU A 257 -5.95 -9.32 9.43
C LEU A 257 -5.74 -7.97 10.12
N SER A 258 -6.80 -7.32 10.58
CA SER A 258 -6.73 -6.06 11.33
C SER A 258 -5.99 -6.22 12.66
N ALA A 259 -6.17 -7.36 13.35
CA ALA A 259 -5.45 -7.64 14.58
C ALA A 259 -3.94 -7.83 14.33
N LEU A 260 -3.58 -8.52 13.25
CA LEU A 260 -2.18 -8.71 12.85
C LEU A 260 -1.53 -7.42 12.37
N ASP A 261 -2.24 -6.59 11.61
CA ASP A 261 -1.78 -5.25 11.21
C ASP A 261 -1.58 -4.34 12.42
N ALA A 262 -2.50 -4.37 13.40
CA ALA A 262 -2.42 -3.58 14.62
C ALA A 262 -1.11 -3.84 15.39
N VAL A 263 -0.78 -5.11 15.65
CA VAL A 263 0.49 -5.45 16.35
C VAL A 263 1.72 -5.19 15.48
N SER A 264 1.62 -5.35 14.16
CA SER A 264 2.69 -4.98 13.25
C SER A 264 2.99 -3.47 13.32
N CYS A 265 1.96 -2.62 13.42
CA CYS A 265 2.11 -1.18 13.57
C CYS A 265 2.78 -0.80 14.89
N LEU A 266 2.38 -1.45 15.99
CA LEU A 266 2.93 -1.18 17.32
C LEU A 266 4.41 -1.59 17.43
N GLY A 267 4.83 -2.66 16.76
CA GLY A 267 6.22 -3.09 16.70
C GLY A 267 7.14 -2.20 15.87
N TRP A 268 6.60 -1.29 15.06
CA TRP A 268 7.37 -0.39 14.22
C TRP A 268 7.83 0.89 14.96
N ALA A 269 7.30 1.15 16.17
CA ALA A 269 7.16 2.49 16.73
C ALA A 269 8.37 3.18 17.42
N PRO A 270 9.52 2.57 17.79
CA PRO A 270 10.58 3.37 18.42
C PRO A 270 11.80 3.72 17.54
N GLY A 271 11.89 3.27 16.29
CA GLY A 271 13.08 3.50 15.45
C GLY A 271 12.88 4.25 14.13
N GLN A 272 11.66 4.32 13.58
CA GLN A 272 11.45 4.63 12.16
C GLN A 272 10.33 5.64 11.83
N GLY A 273 9.77 6.34 12.82
CA GLY A 273 9.13 7.64 12.60
C GLY A 273 7.81 7.64 11.83
N ASP A 274 6.77 7.01 12.38
CA ASP A 274 5.39 7.42 12.05
C ASP A 274 4.46 7.17 13.24
N LEU A 275 4.32 8.20 14.09
CA LEU A 275 3.39 8.19 15.23
C LEU A 275 1.95 7.87 14.79
N GLN A 276 1.59 8.20 13.55
CA GLN A 276 0.25 7.92 13.02
C GLN A 276 0.03 6.42 12.80
N VAL A 277 1.05 5.69 12.34
CA VAL A 277 0.98 4.23 12.16
C VAL A 277 0.79 3.53 13.50
N ALA A 278 1.58 3.89 14.51
CA ALA A 278 1.45 3.32 15.85
C ALA A 278 0.08 3.64 16.48
N ALA A 279 -0.39 4.89 16.33
CA ALA A 279 -1.69 5.31 16.84
C ALA A 279 -2.86 4.60 16.13
N ARG A 280 -2.77 4.38 14.81
CA ARG A 280 -3.73 3.56 14.05
C ARG A 280 -3.77 2.14 14.59
N GLY A 281 -2.60 1.53 14.81
CA GLY A 281 -2.49 0.18 15.38
C GLY A 281 -3.13 0.07 16.76
N ARG A 282 -2.87 1.04 17.64
CA ARG A 282 -3.51 1.12 18.97
C ARG A 282 -5.04 1.18 18.86
N ARG A 283 -5.57 2.14 18.10
CA ARG A 283 -7.03 2.31 17.90
C ARG A 283 -7.69 1.05 17.36
N ALA A 284 -7.05 0.37 16.40
CA ALA A 284 -7.56 -0.88 15.85
C ALA A 284 -7.62 -1.99 16.92
N LEU A 285 -6.58 -2.12 17.74
CA LEU A 285 -6.53 -3.11 18.82
C LEU A 285 -7.57 -2.84 19.91
N ASP A 286 -7.74 -1.58 20.32
CA ASP A 286 -8.73 -1.18 21.33
C ASP A 286 -10.16 -1.51 20.87
N ARG A 287 -10.48 -1.25 19.59
CA ARG A 287 -11.78 -1.64 18.99
C ARG A 287 -11.99 -3.15 19.00
N LEU A 288 -10.97 -3.92 18.66
CA LEU A 288 -11.04 -5.38 18.68
C LEU A 288 -11.25 -5.88 20.12
N MET A 289 -10.54 -5.33 21.10
CA MET A 289 -10.74 -5.70 22.49
C MET A 289 -12.17 -5.39 22.97
N GLY A 290 -12.75 -4.25 22.58
CA GLY A 290 -14.13 -3.92 22.91
C GLY A 290 -15.18 -4.82 22.26
N ALA A 291 -14.90 -5.38 21.07
CA ALA A 291 -15.80 -6.28 20.36
C ALA A 291 -15.73 -7.74 20.86
N TYR A 292 -14.65 -8.12 21.55
CA TYR A 292 -14.38 -9.47 22.05
C TYR A 292 -14.32 -9.53 23.59
N ALA A 293 -14.81 -8.49 24.27
CA ALA A 293 -14.91 -8.41 25.72
C ALA A 293 -16.06 -9.25 26.28
#